data_AF-A0A1E4ZXC9-F1
#
_entry.id   AF-A0A1E4ZXC9-F1
#
_cell.length_a   1.000
_cell.length_b   1.000
_cell.length_c   1.000
_cell.angle_alpha   90.00
_cell.angle_beta   90.00
_cell.angle_gamma   90.00
#
_symmetry.space_group_name_H-M   'P 1'
#
loop_
_entity.id
_entity.type
_entity.pdbx_description
1 polymer ?
#
loop_
_entity_poly.entity_id
_entity_poly.type
_entity_poly.pdbx_seq_one_letter_code
_entity_poly.pdbx_strand_id
1 'polypeptide(L)'
;MISKTRAPLLPTLLFATFITSADENKSADNILQQAIGSINNISTAELQSLISVEPEIQLIDVRTPTEIATLGGTIDAGFHPLNINRGWLEFRIDVAVPDRTTPIVVFCGINQRSPLAAQTLMQLGYENVYNYTDGFFAWRDADLPVIQPDSAPGTMLYRKPVQVADGIWSAIGATAPPTYENSGHNNNLSFIITDDGVVVMNAGDNYLLAQALHNEIKQRTDQPVKYVVLENGQGHAMLGMNYWQQQGAIVIAHEDTQTEIEETGEDVLDRMKSRNRDKAMGTELSLPDELFSDRRVIELGGETIEILNLGPAHSPGDIVLWMPERKLVIAGDIAFHQRLLPVFEHTDTAAWIETWEAFAALGAQTVIPGHGDPTVMAEVEKYTLGYLQHMRQVIGTLLDEGGTLIDAYKVDQSAYRHLDTFTELAARNADQIYRAMEFE
;
A
#
# COMPACT_ATOMS: atom_id res chain seq x y z
N MET A 1 99.11 -15.10 41.47
CA MET A 1 98.97 -13.66 41.19
C MET A 1 97.77 -13.46 40.28
N ILE A 2 96.86 -12.60 40.74
CA ILE A 2 95.81 -11.82 40.05
C ILE A 2 95.94 -11.80 38.51
N SER A 3 94.90 -12.14 37.75
CA SER A 3 94.12 -11.14 36.98
C SER A 3 92.88 -11.77 36.32
N LYS A 4 91.77 -11.02 36.35
CA LYS A 4 90.39 -11.33 35.94
C LYS A 4 90.10 -10.86 34.50
N THR A 5 88.92 -11.27 34.02
CA THR A 5 87.99 -10.65 33.03
C THR A 5 87.96 -11.32 31.65
N ARG A 6 86.82 -11.59 31.00
CA ARG A 6 85.37 -11.53 31.29
C ARG A 6 84.71 -12.49 30.27
N ALA A 7 83.79 -13.34 30.67
CA ALA A 7 82.93 -14.13 29.76
C ALA A 7 81.60 -13.38 29.55
N PRO A 8 80.98 -13.43 28.35
CA PRO A 8 79.68 -12.80 28.12
C PRO A 8 78.54 -13.68 28.66
N LEU A 9 77.56 -13.05 29.28
CA LEU A 9 76.28 -13.66 29.67
C LEU A 9 75.40 -13.81 28.42
N LEU A 10 75.04 -15.05 28.07
CA LEU A 10 73.89 -15.32 27.20
C LEU A 10 72.60 -15.17 28.04
N PRO A 11 71.56 -14.48 27.55
CA PRO A 11 70.28 -14.43 28.23
C PRO A 11 69.52 -15.74 28.02
N THR A 12 69.03 -16.32 29.12
CA THR A 12 68.09 -17.44 29.13
C THR A 12 66.78 -16.97 28.48
N LEU A 13 66.48 -17.44 27.27
CA LEU A 13 65.16 -17.26 26.66
C LEU A 13 64.14 -18.11 27.42
N LEU A 14 63.28 -17.47 28.21
CA LEU A 14 62.06 -18.08 28.72
C LEU A 14 61.08 -18.20 27.54
N PHE A 15 60.87 -19.41 27.03
CA PHE A 15 59.75 -19.67 26.13
C PHE A 15 58.46 -19.64 26.96
N ALA A 16 57.83 -18.46 27.03
CA ALA A 16 56.44 -18.37 27.46
C ALA A 16 55.58 -18.99 26.36
N THR A 17 55.15 -20.22 26.59
CA THR A 17 54.02 -20.82 25.87
C THR A 17 52.79 -19.98 26.18
N PHE A 18 52.48 -19.01 25.32
CA PHE A 18 51.12 -18.49 25.23
C PHE A 18 50.25 -19.65 24.75
N ILE A 19 49.63 -20.34 25.71
CA ILE A 19 48.44 -21.12 25.43
C ILE A 19 47.43 -20.08 24.93
N THR A 20 47.20 -20.09 23.63
CA THR A 20 46.07 -19.43 23.00
C THR A 20 44.82 -19.91 23.75
N SER A 21 44.11 -19.01 24.43
CA SER A 21 42.73 -19.27 24.81
C SER A 21 41.95 -19.42 23.50
N ALA A 22 41.79 -20.65 23.04
CA ALA A 22 40.79 -20.95 22.04
C ALA A 22 39.45 -20.45 22.60
N ASP A 23 38.81 -19.59 21.82
CA ASP A 23 37.50 -18.97 22.07
C ASP A 23 36.57 -19.90 22.88
N GLU A 24 36.12 -19.44 24.04
CA GLU A 24 35.03 -20.06 24.77
C GLU A 24 33.79 -20.11 23.86
N ASN A 25 33.55 -21.27 23.27
CA ASN A 25 32.27 -21.77 22.76
C ASN A 25 31.34 -20.72 22.13
N LYS A 26 31.73 -20.10 21.01
CA LYS A 26 30.83 -19.23 20.22
C LYS A 26 29.76 -20.09 19.51
N SER A 27 28.67 -20.37 20.21
CA SER A 27 27.45 -20.95 19.63
C SER A 27 26.48 -19.83 19.18
N ALA A 28 25.56 -20.15 18.27
CA ALA A 28 24.49 -19.23 17.89
C ALA A 28 23.67 -18.76 19.10
N ASP A 29 23.41 -19.67 20.05
CA ASP A 29 22.69 -19.36 21.28
C ASP A 29 23.46 -18.37 22.16
N ASN A 30 24.78 -18.54 22.29
CA ASN A 30 25.59 -17.62 23.09
C ASN A 30 25.62 -16.22 22.47
N ILE A 31 25.70 -16.11 21.15
CA ILE A 31 25.62 -14.83 20.43
C ILE A 31 24.25 -14.18 20.67
N LEU A 32 23.17 -14.96 20.57
CA LEU A 32 21.82 -14.47 20.79
C LEU A 32 21.61 -13.99 22.23
N GLN A 33 22.04 -14.76 23.23
CA GLN A 33 21.94 -14.37 24.64
C GLN A 33 22.77 -13.12 24.95
N GLN A 34 23.96 -13.01 24.37
CA GLN A 34 24.77 -11.81 24.49
C GLN A 34 24.07 -10.59 23.88
N ALA A 35 23.44 -10.75 22.71
CA ALA A 35 22.66 -9.68 22.10
C ALA A 35 21.48 -9.27 22.98
N ILE A 36 20.67 -10.23 23.45
CA ILE A 36 19.53 -10.00 24.35
C ILE A 36 19.96 -9.24 25.61
N GLY A 37 21.11 -9.57 26.20
CA GLY A 37 21.64 -8.89 27.39
C GLY A 37 22.20 -7.49 27.15
N SER A 38 22.33 -7.05 25.89
CA SER A 38 22.94 -5.77 25.50
C SER A 38 21.97 -4.76 24.87
N ILE A 39 20.70 -5.12 24.77
CA ILE A 39 19.66 -4.33 24.09
C ILE A 39 18.51 -3.99 25.04
N ASN A 40 17.70 -3.00 24.68
CA ASN A 40 16.46 -2.67 25.38
C ASN A 40 15.35 -3.60 24.89
N ASN A 41 14.81 -4.43 25.77
CA ASN A 41 13.75 -5.38 25.46
C ASN A 41 12.41 -4.86 25.96
N ILE A 42 11.37 -4.94 25.13
CA ILE A 42 10.00 -4.54 25.48
C ILE A 42 9.00 -5.67 25.21
N SER A 43 7.98 -5.75 26.04
CA SER A 43 6.81 -6.64 25.92
C SER A 43 5.71 -6.03 25.04
N THR A 44 4.66 -6.79 24.74
CA THR A 44 3.49 -6.33 23.99
C THR A 44 2.84 -5.10 24.65
N ALA A 45 2.67 -5.13 25.98
CA ALA A 45 2.05 -4.03 26.71
C ALA A 45 2.91 -2.75 26.65
N GLU A 46 4.23 -2.89 26.75
CA GLU A 46 5.16 -1.77 26.62
C GLU A 46 5.19 -1.24 25.19
N LEU A 47 5.14 -2.10 24.18
CA LEU A 47 5.04 -1.69 22.78
C LEU A 47 3.76 -0.88 22.51
N GLN A 48 2.60 -1.37 22.96
CA GLN A 48 1.34 -0.63 22.81
C GLN A 48 1.39 0.73 23.50
N SER A 49 1.97 0.79 24.71
CA SER A 49 2.18 2.05 25.42
C SER A 49 3.10 2.99 24.64
N LEU A 50 4.21 2.47 24.09
CA LEU A 50 5.20 3.26 23.37
C LEU A 50 4.61 3.85 22.07
N ILE A 51 3.87 3.05 21.31
CA ILE A 51 3.15 3.49 20.10
C ILE A 51 2.19 4.64 20.42
N SER A 52 1.53 4.60 21.59
CA SER A 52 0.55 5.64 21.95
C SER A 52 1.16 6.99 22.34
N VAL A 53 2.45 7.03 22.70
CA VAL A 53 3.11 8.24 23.21
C VAL A 53 4.24 8.76 22.30
N GLU A 54 4.75 7.94 21.40
CA GLU A 54 5.82 8.29 20.44
C GLU A 54 5.26 8.32 19.01
N PRO A 55 4.74 9.46 18.50
CA PRO A 55 4.14 9.53 17.17
C PRO A 55 5.14 9.31 16.02
N GLU A 56 6.44 9.50 16.29
CA GLU A 56 7.51 9.36 15.30
C GLU A 56 8.14 7.96 15.27
N ILE A 57 7.70 7.06 16.15
CA ILE A 57 8.29 5.72 16.28
C ILE A 57 8.21 4.92 14.98
N GLN A 58 9.30 4.22 14.66
CA GLN A 58 9.37 3.32 13.52
C GLN A 58 9.39 1.87 13.98
N LEU A 59 8.49 1.07 13.42
CA LEU A 59 8.49 -0.38 13.59
C LEU A 59 9.21 -1.03 12.40
N ILE A 60 10.17 -1.91 12.67
CA ILE A 60 10.94 -2.63 11.65
C ILE A 60 10.71 -4.14 11.79
N ASP A 61 10.03 -4.71 10.79
CA ASP A 61 9.84 -6.14 10.65
C ASP A 61 11.03 -6.75 9.88
N VAL A 62 11.87 -7.51 10.58
CA VAL A 62 13.06 -8.14 9.96
C VAL A 62 12.81 -9.52 9.37
N ARG A 63 11.54 -9.94 9.27
CA ARG A 63 11.15 -11.16 8.53
C ARG A 63 11.34 -10.97 7.02
N THR A 64 11.36 -12.08 6.30
CA THR A 64 11.32 -12.04 4.83
C THR A 64 9.93 -11.62 4.34
N PRO A 65 9.81 -11.00 3.16
CA PRO A 65 8.50 -10.69 2.56
C PRO A 65 7.61 -11.93 2.44
N THR A 66 8.18 -13.10 2.12
CA THR A 66 7.44 -14.36 2.03
C THR A 66 6.85 -14.80 3.37
N GLU A 67 7.58 -14.63 4.47
CA GLU A 67 7.06 -14.93 5.80
C GLU A 67 5.89 -14.00 6.17
N ILE A 68 5.98 -12.71 5.86
CA ILE A 68 4.89 -11.75 6.09
C ILE A 68 3.68 -12.17 5.24
N ALA A 69 3.90 -12.47 3.96
CA ALA A 69 2.88 -12.91 3.00
C ALA A 69 2.13 -14.17 3.45
N THR A 70 2.85 -15.16 4.00
CA THR A 70 2.30 -16.51 4.21
C THR A 70 1.96 -16.83 5.66
N LEU A 71 2.47 -16.07 6.63
CA LEU A 71 2.35 -16.38 8.06
C LEU A 71 1.47 -15.37 8.82
N GLY A 72 0.50 -14.77 8.13
CA GLY A 72 -0.55 -13.94 8.76
C GLY A 72 -0.28 -12.45 8.81
N GLY A 73 0.65 -11.93 8.00
CA GLY A 73 0.89 -10.49 7.87
C GLY A 73 1.90 -9.91 8.85
N THR A 74 1.75 -8.62 9.15
CA THR A 74 2.63 -7.84 10.05
C THR A 74 1.82 -7.07 11.10
N ILE A 75 2.50 -6.50 12.10
CA ILE A 75 1.85 -5.74 13.18
C ILE A 75 1.15 -4.52 12.58
N ASP A 76 -0.10 -4.27 12.95
CA ASP A 76 -0.77 -2.99 12.71
C ASP A 76 -0.66 -2.14 13.99
N ALA A 77 0.11 -1.05 13.91
CA ALA A 77 0.31 -0.10 15.00
C ALA A 77 -0.48 1.21 14.78
N GLY A 78 -1.44 1.23 13.84
CA GLY A 78 -2.04 2.46 13.31
C GLY A 78 -1.22 3.10 12.19
N PHE A 79 -0.18 2.41 11.73
CA PHE A 79 0.64 2.72 10.56
C PHE A 79 1.39 1.44 10.12
N HIS A 80 1.87 1.42 8.87
CA HIS A 80 2.59 0.28 8.30
C HIS A 80 4.03 0.17 8.83
N PRO A 81 4.44 -0.98 9.41
CA PRO A 81 5.85 -1.25 9.72
C PRO A 81 6.72 -1.30 8.47
N LEU A 82 7.96 -0.84 8.59
CA LEU A 82 8.99 -1.00 7.56
C LEU A 82 9.43 -2.46 7.49
N ASN A 83 9.34 -3.10 6.32
CA ASN A 83 9.94 -4.42 6.12
C ASN A 83 11.38 -4.31 5.60
N ILE A 84 12.35 -4.51 6.50
CA ILE A 84 13.76 -4.62 6.15
C ILE A 84 14.25 -5.97 6.64
N ASN A 85 14.24 -6.96 5.75
CA ASN A 85 14.73 -8.31 6.05
C ASN A 85 16.11 -8.24 6.74
N ARG A 86 16.31 -9.04 7.80
CA ARG A 86 17.54 -9.08 8.60
C ARG A 86 18.82 -9.02 7.75
N GLY A 87 18.88 -9.72 6.62
CA GLY A 87 20.09 -9.75 5.77
C GLY A 87 20.44 -8.44 5.04
N TRP A 88 19.54 -7.47 5.02
CA TRP A 88 19.69 -6.18 4.33
C TRP A 88 19.71 -4.97 5.28
N LEU A 89 19.57 -5.20 6.58
CA LEU A 89 19.35 -4.14 7.57
C LEU A 89 20.45 -3.08 7.53
N GLU A 90 21.70 -3.53 7.60
CA GLU A 90 22.91 -2.70 7.62
C GLU A 90 23.04 -1.80 6.39
N PHE A 91 22.42 -2.18 5.27
CA PHE A 91 22.56 -1.51 3.98
C PHE A 91 21.37 -0.60 3.65
N ARG A 92 20.23 -0.78 4.31
CA ARG A 92 18.98 -0.04 3.99
C ARG A 92 18.54 0.89 5.10
N ILE A 93 19.03 0.71 6.34
CA ILE A 93 18.51 1.48 7.47
C ILE A 93 18.78 2.98 7.35
N ASP A 94 19.97 3.42 6.93
CA ASP A 94 20.26 4.86 6.79
C ASP A 94 19.39 5.55 5.73
N VAL A 95 18.82 4.81 4.78
CA VAL A 95 17.86 5.33 3.80
C VAL A 95 16.44 5.36 4.38
N ALA A 96 16.05 4.29 5.08
CA ALA A 96 14.70 4.14 5.60
C ALA A 96 14.43 5.00 6.86
N VAL A 97 15.43 5.14 7.73
CA VAL A 97 15.38 5.92 8.97
C VAL A 97 16.69 6.72 9.10
N PRO A 98 16.84 7.85 8.39
CA PRO A 98 18.09 8.60 8.36
C PRO A 98 18.44 9.29 9.68
N ASP A 99 17.43 9.69 10.46
CA ASP A 99 17.63 10.28 11.79
C ASP A 99 17.86 9.19 12.83
N ARG A 100 19.06 9.19 13.42
CA ARG A 100 19.53 8.20 14.39
C ARG A 100 18.92 8.37 15.78
N THR A 101 18.25 9.49 16.03
CA THR A 101 17.49 9.74 17.26
C THR A 101 16.06 9.20 17.17
N THR A 102 15.58 8.86 15.98
CA THR A 102 14.25 8.26 15.79
C THR A 102 14.08 7.02 16.68
N PRO A 103 13.01 6.92 17.49
CA PRO A 103 12.69 5.69 18.20
C PRO A 103 12.40 4.53 17.24
N ILE A 104 13.10 3.41 17.41
CA ILE A 104 12.95 2.22 16.56
C ILE A 104 12.59 1.01 17.41
N VAL A 105 11.51 0.32 17.05
CA VAL A 105 11.19 -1.01 17.56
C VAL A 105 11.44 -2.04 16.48
N VAL A 106 12.30 -3.01 16.76
CA VAL A 106 12.59 -4.12 15.84
C VAL A 106 11.90 -5.39 16.30
N PHE A 107 11.27 -6.12 15.37
CA PHE A 107 10.62 -7.38 15.67
C PHE A 107 10.79 -8.42 14.56
N CYS A 108 10.59 -9.68 14.92
CA CYS A 108 10.50 -10.79 13.98
C CYS A 108 9.40 -11.77 14.46
N GLY A 109 9.30 -12.97 13.86
CA GLY A 109 8.27 -13.94 14.21
C GLY A 109 8.28 -14.39 15.68
N ILE A 110 9.46 -14.80 16.18
CA ILE A 110 9.65 -15.47 17.49
C ILE A 110 10.89 -14.97 18.26
N ASN A 111 11.25 -13.70 18.08
CA ASN A 111 12.36 -13.06 18.80
C ASN A 111 13.76 -13.74 18.66
N GLN A 112 14.04 -14.35 17.51
CA GLN A 112 15.37 -14.93 17.21
C GLN A 112 16.26 -14.01 16.38
N ARG A 113 15.66 -13.25 15.45
CA ARG A 113 16.38 -12.33 14.55
C ARG A 113 16.41 -10.90 15.07
N SER A 114 15.33 -10.48 15.74
CA SER A 114 15.17 -9.10 16.20
C SER A 114 16.18 -8.67 17.27
N PRO A 115 16.65 -9.53 18.21
CA PRO A 115 17.69 -9.12 19.15
C PRO A 115 19.01 -8.77 18.45
N LEU A 116 19.39 -9.59 17.45
CA LEU A 116 20.59 -9.37 16.64
C LEU A 116 20.47 -8.11 15.79
N ALA A 117 19.29 -7.86 15.23
CA ALA A 117 19.02 -6.65 14.46
C ALA A 117 19.08 -5.39 15.34
N ALA A 118 18.42 -5.41 16.51
CA ALA A 118 18.47 -4.29 17.47
C ALA A 118 19.90 -3.99 17.91
N GLN A 119 20.69 -5.02 18.24
CA GLN A 119 22.10 -4.85 18.59
C GLN A 119 22.89 -4.21 17.43
N THR A 120 22.66 -4.65 16.19
CA THR A 120 23.29 -4.07 15.00
C THR A 120 22.92 -2.60 14.83
N LEU A 121 21.65 -2.22 15.01
CA LEU A 121 21.23 -0.81 14.93
C LEU A 121 21.93 0.06 15.98
N MET A 122 22.05 -0.42 17.21
CA MET A 122 22.81 0.27 18.27
C MET A 122 24.29 0.42 17.89
N GLN A 123 24.91 -0.61 17.31
CA GLN A 123 26.30 -0.55 16.82
C GLN A 123 26.49 0.41 15.66
N LEU A 124 25.46 0.55 14.81
CA LEU A 124 25.44 1.54 13.73
C LEU A 124 25.26 2.96 14.27
N GLY A 125 24.85 3.14 15.54
CA GLY A 125 24.76 4.44 16.21
C GLY A 125 23.33 4.99 16.32
N TYR A 126 22.30 4.16 16.18
CA TYR A 126 20.93 4.54 16.53
C TYR A 126 20.78 4.57 18.06
N GLU A 127 20.19 5.65 18.57
CA GLU A 127 20.18 5.96 20.00
C GLU A 127 19.00 5.28 20.73
N ASN A 128 17.83 5.26 20.11
CA ASN A 128 16.57 4.85 20.72
C ASN A 128 16.06 3.52 20.13
N VAL A 129 16.81 2.43 20.33
CA VAL A 129 16.48 1.11 19.77
C VAL A 129 15.88 0.18 20.82
N TYR A 130 14.76 -0.44 20.48
CA TYR A 130 14.04 -1.41 21.27
C TYR A 130 13.85 -2.72 20.47
N ASN A 131 13.93 -3.85 21.16
CA ASN A 131 13.58 -5.16 20.63
C ASN A 131 12.23 -5.61 21.20
N TYR A 132 11.27 -5.90 20.34
CA TYR A 132 10.00 -6.48 20.76
C TYR A 132 10.16 -7.98 21.01
N THR A 133 10.00 -8.38 22.28
CA THR A 133 10.39 -9.70 22.77
C THR A 133 9.38 -10.81 22.52
N ASP A 134 8.09 -10.49 22.49
CA ASP A 134 7.05 -11.53 22.32
C ASP A 134 6.95 -11.97 20.85
N GLY A 135 7.33 -11.07 19.93
CA GLY A 135 7.34 -11.33 18.49
C GLY A 135 5.96 -11.26 17.84
N PHE A 136 5.96 -11.32 16.50
CA PHE A 136 4.74 -11.16 15.71
C PHE A 136 3.70 -12.25 15.99
N PHE A 137 4.10 -13.51 16.17
CA PHE A 137 3.10 -14.57 16.38
C PHE A 137 2.38 -14.42 17.71
N ALA A 138 3.06 -13.98 18.77
CA ALA A 138 2.39 -13.68 20.05
C ALA A 138 1.43 -12.49 19.92
N TRP A 139 1.79 -11.45 19.16
CA TRP A 139 0.90 -10.32 18.85
C TRP A 139 -0.38 -10.79 18.14
N ARG A 140 -0.22 -11.57 17.06
CA ARG A 140 -1.34 -12.11 16.28
C ARG A 140 -2.21 -13.07 17.12
N ASP A 141 -1.58 -13.97 17.86
CA ASP A 141 -2.29 -14.99 18.66
C ASP A 141 -3.00 -14.36 19.89
N ALA A 142 -2.69 -13.10 20.21
CA ALA A 142 -3.42 -12.27 21.17
C ALA A 142 -4.57 -11.46 20.53
N ASP A 143 -4.93 -11.75 19.28
CA ASP A 143 -5.97 -11.06 18.49
C ASP A 143 -5.75 -9.54 18.38
N LEU A 144 -4.50 -9.09 18.43
CA LEU A 144 -4.16 -7.69 18.22
C LEU A 144 -4.15 -7.33 16.72
N PRO A 145 -4.36 -6.05 16.36
CA PRO A 145 -4.47 -5.62 14.97
C PRO A 145 -3.26 -6.05 14.11
N VAL A 146 -3.54 -6.59 12.92
CA VAL A 146 -2.52 -7.01 11.95
C VAL A 146 -2.86 -6.52 10.55
N ILE A 147 -1.82 -6.10 9.82
CA ILE A 147 -1.92 -5.82 8.38
C ILE A 147 -1.71 -7.14 7.65
N GLN A 148 -2.77 -7.66 7.04
CA GLN A 148 -2.69 -8.87 6.21
C GLN A 148 -2.42 -8.55 4.74
N PRO A 149 -1.46 -9.22 4.08
CA PRO A 149 -1.16 -9.05 2.65
C PRO A 149 -2.18 -9.76 1.73
N ASP A 150 -2.93 -10.73 2.28
CA ASP A 150 -4.13 -11.33 1.69
C ASP A 150 -5.11 -11.63 2.82
N SER A 151 -6.28 -10.98 2.81
CA SER A 151 -7.31 -11.13 3.85
C SER A 151 -8.36 -12.20 3.51
N ALA A 152 -8.28 -12.83 2.33
CA ALA A 152 -9.19 -13.89 1.91
C ALA A 152 -8.40 -15.04 1.23
N PRO A 153 -7.58 -15.77 1.99
CA PRO A 153 -6.78 -16.85 1.44
C PRO A 153 -7.66 -17.92 0.76
N GLY A 154 -7.25 -18.33 -0.43
CA GLY A 154 -7.94 -19.33 -1.25
C GLY A 154 -8.86 -18.75 -2.33
N THR A 155 -8.90 -17.43 -2.48
CA THR A 155 -9.49 -16.73 -3.63
C THR A 155 -8.48 -15.75 -4.23
N MET A 156 -8.74 -15.26 -5.44
CA MET A 156 -7.94 -14.18 -6.03
C MET A 156 -8.24 -12.82 -5.39
N LEU A 157 -9.40 -12.68 -4.76
CA LEU A 157 -9.81 -11.46 -4.07
C LEU A 157 -9.00 -11.27 -2.78
N TYR A 158 -8.38 -10.11 -2.62
CA TYR A 158 -7.77 -9.69 -1.34
C TYR A 158 -8.74 -9.73 -0.14
N ARG A 159 -10.00 -9.28 -0.31
CA ARG A 159 -11.09 -9.41 0.68
C ARG A 159 -12.35 -9.90 -0.04
N LYS A 160 -13.15 -10.73 0.65
CA LYS A 160 -14.48 -11.10 0.15
C LYS A 160 -15.44 -9.89 0.16
N PRO A 161 -16.46 -9.86 -0.72
CA PRO A 161 -17.40 -8.75 -0.75
C PRO A 161 -18.16 -8.58 0.56
N VAL A 162 -18.16 -7.36 1.07
CA VAL A 162 -19.02 -6.91 2.18
C VAL A 162 -20.23 -6.18 1.64
N GLN A 163 -21.36 -6.30 2.34
CA GLN A 163 -22.57 -5.57 1.98
C GLN A 163 -22.45 -4.14 2.50
N VAL A 164 -22.42 -3.16 1.59
CA VAL A 164 -22.32 -1.73 1.92
C VAL A 164 -23.71 -1.14 2.16
N ALA A 165 -24.66 -1.52 1.32
CA ALA A 165 -26.07 -1.21 1.45
C ALA A 165 -26.91 -2.36 0.90
N ASP A 166 -28.23 -2.30 1.04
CA ASP A 166 -29.11 -3.32 0.48
C ASP A 166 -28.89 -3.47 -1.04
N GLY A 167 -28.63 -4.70 -1.50
CA GLY A 167 -28.25 -4.99 -2.89
C GLY A 167 -26.86 -4.53 -3.34
N ILE A 168 -26.11 -3.74 -2.55
CA ILE A 168 -24.85 -3.11 -2.95
C ILE A 168 -23.68 -3.69 -2.16
N TRP A 169 -22.70 -4.22 -2.88
CA TRP A 169 -21.57 -4.95 -2.31
C TRP A 169 -20.25 -4.43 -2.85
N SER A 170 -19.18 -4.57 -2.07
CA SER A 170 -17.84 -4.26 -2.53
C SER A 170 -16.82 -5.26 -2.00
N ALA A 171 -16.03 -5.84 -2.90
CA ALA A 171 -14.79 -6.51 -2.53
C ALA A 171 -13.70 -5.44 -2.42
N ILE A 172 -13.24 -5.23 -1.20
CA ILE A 172 -12.34 -4.12 -0.88
C ILE A 172 -10.90 -4.54 -1.23
N GLY A 173 -10.25 -3.75 -2.07
CA GLY A 173 -8.87 -3.98 -2.49
C GLY A 173 -7.87 -3.74 -1.36
N ALA A 174 -6.65 -4.26 -1.54
CA ALA A 174 -5.55 -3.87 -0.66
C ALA A 174 -5.24 -2.38 -0.86
N THR A 175 -5.20 -1.60 0.22
CA THR A 175 -4.76 -0.20 0.24
C THR A 175 -3.23 -0.06 0.02
N ALA A 176 -2.63 -0.99 -0.71
CA ALA A 176 -1.22 -1.09 -1.02
C ALA A 176 -0.99 -1.10 -2.55
N PRO A 177 0.26 -1.06 -3.05
CA PRO A 177 0.53 -1.28 -4.46
C PRO A 177 0.05 -2.68 -4.91
N PRO A 178 -0.23 -2.87 -6.22
CA PRO A 178 -0.55 -4.20 -6.72
C PRO A 178 0.69 -5.10 -6.61
N THR A 179 0.49 -6.31 -6.10
CA THR A 179 1.53 -7.33 -5.88
C THR A 179 1.07 -8.70 -6.39
N TYR A 180 1.97 -9.67 -6.41
CA TYR A 180 1.59 -11.05 -6.70
C TYR A 180 0.65 -11.59 -5.60
N GLU A 181 0.94 -11.27 -4.34
CA GLU A 181 0.24 -11.73 -3.15
C GLU A 181 -1.23 -11.29 -3.17
N ASN A 182 -1.51 -10.00 -3.40
CA ASN A 182 -2.88 -9.48 -3.49
C ASN A 182 -3.53 -9.71 -4.86
N SER A 183 -2.90 -10.46 -5.78
CA SER A 183 -3.40 -10.73 -7.14
C SER A 183 -3.60 -9.46 -8.00
N GLY A 184 -2.98 -8.34 -7.63
CA GLY A 184 -3.27 -7.04 -8.19
C GLY A 184 -4.60 -6.42 -7.74
N HIS A 185 -5.35 -7.05 -6.83
CA HIS A 185 -6.59 -6.52 -6.26
C HIS A 185 -6.26 -5.41 -5.26
N ASN A 186 -6.01 -4.21 -5.78
CA ASN A 186 -5.73 -3.03 -4.96
C ASN A 186 -6.85 -1.98 -5.01
N ASN A 187 -7.71 -1.94 -6.03
CA ASN A 187 -8.91 -1.10 -6.06
C ASN A 187 -10.16 -1.85 -5.55
N ASN A 188 -11.27 -1.14 -5.40
CA ASN A 188 -12.55 -1.70 -5.01
C ASN A 188 -13.29 -2.28 -6.22
N LEU A 189 -13.68 -3.56 -6.11
CA LEU A 189 -14.53 -4.23 -7.08
C LEU A 189 -15.95 -4.32 -6.53
N SER A 190 -16.82 -3.44 -7.02
CA SER A 190 -18.16 -3.26 -6.46
C SER A 190 -19.24 -3.82 -7.39
N PHE A 191 -20.37 -4.25 -6.83
CA PHE A 191 -21.50 -4.71 -7.64
C PHE A 191 -22.84 -4.40 -6.99
N ILE A 192 -23.82 -4.15 -7.86
CA ILE A 192 -25.20 -3.79 -7.53
C ILE A 192 -26.10 -4.90 -8.05
N ILE A 193 -26.74 -5.62 -7.15
CA ILE A 193 -27.74 -6.64 -7.46
C ILE A 193 -29.11 -5.96 -7.54
N THR A 194 -29.78 -6.15 -8.68
CA THR A 194 -31.15 -5.68 -8.92
C THR A 194 -32.06 -6.85 -9.27
N ASP A 195 -33.35 -6.60 -9.46
CA ASP A 195 -34.32 -7.63 -9.86
C ASP A 195 -34.14 -8.14 -11.31
N ASP A 196 -33.44 -7.42 -12.18
CA ASP A 196 -33.29 -7.76 -13.62
C ASP A 196 -31.84 -7.99 -14.07
N GLY A 197 -30.88 -7.93 -13.15
CA GLY A 197 -29.46 -8.13 -13.47
C GLY A 197 -28.52 -7.52 -12.43
N VAL A 198 -27.23 -7.71 -12.67
CA VAL A 198 -26.16 -7.15 -11.85
C VAL A 198 -25.34 -6.15 -12.67
N VAL A 199 -25.01 -5.01 -12.06
CA VAL A 199 -24.02 -4.04 -12.56
C VAL A 199 -22.76 -4.17 -11.73
N VAL A 200 -21.61 -4.30 -12.37
CA VAL A 200 -20.29 -4.36 -11.72
C VAL A 200 -19.53 -3.06 -12.02
N MET A 201 -18.86 -2.51 -11.02
CA MET A 201 -17.87 -1.44 -11.16
C MET A 201 -16.49 -2.06 -11.07
N ASN A 202 -15.67 -1.79 -12.08
CA ASN A 202 -14.33 -2.31 -12.33
C ASN A 202 -14.29 -3.79 -12.72
N ALA A 203 -13.59 -4.09 -13.80
CA ALA A 203 -13.41 -5.44 -14.32
C ALA A 203 -12.36 -6.24 -13.53
N GLY A 204 -11.48 -5.57 -12.78
CA GLY A 204 -10.38 -6.17 -12.04
C GLY A 204 -9.06 -6.20 -12.81
N ASP A 205 -7.97 -6.45 -12.10
CA ASP A 205 -6.60 -6.46 -12.61
C ASP A 205 -6.27 -7.61 -13.58
N ASN A 206 -7.06 -8.69 -13.57
CA ASN A 206 -6.83 -9.85 -14.42
C ASN A 206 -8.07 -10.74 -14.52
N TYR A 207 -8.03 -11.67 -15.48
CA TYR A 207 -9.10 -12.62 -15.77
C TYR A 207 -9.52 -13.47 -14.55
N LEU A 208 -8.56 -13.98 -13.78
CA LEU A 208 -8.84 -14.85 -12.65
C LEU A 208 -9.43 -14.08 -11.46
N LEU A 209 -9.02 -12.83 -11.27
CA LEU A 209 -9.62 -11.93 -10.28
C LEU A 209 -11.07 -11.59 -10.64
N ALA A 210 -11.33 -11.23 -11.90
CA ALA A 210 -12.67 -11.03 -12.44
C ALA A 210 -13.57 -12.26 -12.22
N GLN A 211 -13.04 -13.45 -12.51
CA GLN A 211 -13.72 -14.72 -12.28
C GLN A 211 -14.03 -14.95 -10.79
N ALA A 212 -13.08 -14.65 -9.90
CA ALA A 212 -13.29 -14.78 -8.47
C ALA A 212 -14.40 -13.86 -7.95
N LEU A 213 -14.48 -12.61 -8.42
CA LEU A 213 -15.57 -11.70 -8.09
C LEU A 213 -16.92 -12.27 -8.58
N HIS A 214 -16.98 -12.74 -9.83
CA HIS A 214 -18.21 -13.32 -10.38
C HIS A 214 -18.67 -14.55 -9.60
N ASN A 215 -17.76 -15.37 -9.09
CA ASN A 215 -18.10 -16.50 -8.23
C ASN A 215 -18.74 -16.06 -6.89
N GLU A 216 -18.34 -14.91 -6.35
CA GLU A 216 -18.99 -14.32 -5.18
C GLU A 216 -20.38 -13.74 -5.51
N ILE A 217 -20.56 -13.16 -6.70
CA ILE A 217 -21.87 -12.69 -7.18
C ILE A 217 -22.85 -13.88 -7.31
N LYS A 218 -22.44 -14.99 -7.93
CA LYS A 218 -23.27 -16.20 -8.10
C LYS A 218 -23.68 -16.86 -6.79
N GLN A 219 -22.94 -16.64 -5.71
CA GLN A 219 -23.32 -17.12 -4.37
C GLN A 219 -24.45 -16.29 -3.74
N ARG A 220 -24.71 -15.08 -4.26
CA ARG A 220 -25.64 -14.10 -3.71
C ARG A 220 -26.89 -13.92 -4.57
N THR A 221 -26.81 -14.21 -5.87
CA THR A 221 -27.94 -14.06 -6.81
C THR A 221 -27.80 -14.98 -8.02
N ASP A 222 -28.93 -15.37 -8.60
CA ASP A 222 -29.02 -16.08 -9.88
C ASP A 222 -29.09 -15.12 -11.09
N GLN A 223 -29.18 -13.82 -10.84
CA GLN A 223 -29.24 -12.79 -11.88
C GLN A 223 -27.92 -12.71 -12.66
N PRO A 224 -27.96 -12.55 -13.99
CA PRO A 224 -26.73 -12.40 -14.78
C PRO A 224 -26.11 -11.02 -14.57
N VAL A 225 -24.79 -10.94 -14.67
CA VAL A 225 -24.09 -9.67 -14.82
C VAL A 225 -24.40 -9.12 -16.21
N LYS A 226 -25.07 -7.97 -16.26
CA LYS A 226 -25.49 -7.30 -17.51
C LYS A 226 -24.45 -6.30 -17.98
N TYR A 227 -23.89 -5.55 -17.03
CA TYR A 227 -23.00 -4.44 -17.30
C TYR A 227 -21.77 -4.50 -16.39
N VAL A 228 -20.62 -4.17 -16.96
CA VAL A 228 -19.39 -3.86 -16.22
C VAL A 228 -18.97 -2.46 -16.62
N VAL A 229 -18.81 -1.57 -15.65
CA VAL A 229 -18.42 -0.18 -15.88
C VAL A 229 -16.99 -0.01 -15.42
N LEU A 230 -16.13 0.59 -16.26
CA LEU A 230 -14.75 0.88 -15.91
C LEU A 230 -14.66 2.29 -15.32
N GLU A 231 -13.99 2.43 -14.17
CA GLU A 231 -13.77 3.74 -13.56
C GLU A 231 -12.82 4.61 -14.37
N ASN A 232 -11.78 4.00 -14.96
CA ASN A 232 -10.79 4.61 -15.84
C ASN A 232 -10.00 3.53 -16.62
N GLY A 233 -8.92 3.92 -17.31
CA GLY A 233 -8.07 3.03 -18.12
C GLY A 233 -6.98 2.28 -17.35
N GLN A 234 -6.92 2.40 -16.02
CA GLN A 234 -5.88 1.73 -15.25
C GLN A 234 -6.04 0.22 -15.21
N GLY A 235 -4.89 -0.47 -15.09
CA GLY A 235 -4.84 -1.94 -15.19
C GLY A 235 -5.75 -2.67 -14.20
N HIS A 236 -5.84 -2.19 -12.95
CA HIS A 236 -6.71 -2.79 -11.92
C HIS A 236 -8.21 -2.63 -12.21
N ALA A 237 -8.58 -1.67 -13.07
CA ALA A 237 -9.95 -1.41 -13.45
C ALA A 237 -10.33 -2.18 -14.71
N MET A 238 -9.43 -2.26 -15.70
CA MET A 238 -9.78 -2.65 -17.08
C MET A 238 -9.35 -4.07 -17.50
N LEU A 239 -8.25 -4.61 -16.98
CA LEU A 239 -7.60 -5.80 -17.58
C LEU A 239 -8.45 -7.08 -17.50
N GLY A 240 -9.33 -7.20 -16.52
CA GLY A 240 -10.26 -8.32 -16.37
C GLY A 240 -11.43 -8.32 -17.35
N MET A 241 -11.55 -7.30 -18.22
CA MET A 241 -12.75 -7.11 -19.06
C MET A 241 -13.02 -8.29 -20.00
N ASN A 242 -11.96 -8.94 -20.52
CA ASN A 242 -12.10 -10.03 -21.46
C ASN A 242 -12.83 -11.25 -20.84
N TYR A 243 -12.71 -11.45 -19.53
CA TYR A 243 -13.51 -12.43 -18.80
C TYR A 243 -15.01 -12.06 -18.84
N TRP A 244 -15.34 -10.83 -18.49
CA TRP A 244 -16.73 -10.36 -18.40
C TRP A 244 -17.44 -10.39 -19.75
N GLN A 245 -16.76 -9.98 -20.82
CA GLN A 245 -17.26 -10.07 -22.19
C GLN A 245 -17.57 -11.52 -22.59
N GLN A 246 -16.71 -12.48 -22.21
CA GLN A 246 -16.97 -13.91 -22.43
C GLN A 246 -18.17 -14.44 -21.62
N GLN A 247 -18.54 -13.78 -20.52
CA GLN A 247 -19.77 -14.10 -19.76
C GLN A 247 -21.01 -13.42 -20.35
N GLY A 248 -20.85 -12.59 -21.39
CA GLY A 248 -21.95 -11.87 -22.06
C GLY A 248 -22.35 -10.55 -21.40
N ALA A 249 -21.53 -10.01 -20.50
CA ALA A 249 -21.73 -8.67 -19.97
C ALA A 249 -21.24 -7.62 -20.97
N ILE A 250 -21.93 -6.47 -21.02
CA ILE A 250 -21.52 -5.31 -21.83
C ILE A 250 -20.57 -4.47 -20.99
N VAL A 251 -19.35 -4.23 -21.49
CA VAL A 251 -18.37 -3.36 -20.84
C VAL A 251 -18.58 -1.92 -21.29
N ILE A 252 -18.81 -1.01 -20.34
CA ILE A 252 -19.04 0.42 -20.57
C ILE A 252 -17.84 1.21 -20.05
N ALA A 253 -17.35 2.18 -20.83
CA ALA A 253 -16.29 3.09 -20.41
C ALA A 253 -16.47 4.49 -21.00
N HIS A 254 -15.76 5.47 -20.44
CA HIS A 254 -15.63 6.80 -21.04
C HIS A 254 -14.80 6.75 -22.33
N GLU A 255 -15.02 7.66 -23.29
CA GLU A 255 -14.24 7.70 -24.54
C GLU A 255 -12.74 7.96 -24.31
N ASP A 256 -12.39 8.82 -23.34
CA ASP A 256 -10.98 9.05 -22.95
C ASP A 256 -10.36 7.83 -22.26
N THR A 257 -11.15 7.02 -21.55
CA THR A 257 -10.69 5.74 -20.99
C THR A 257 -10.34 4.78 -22.12
N GLN A 258 -11.15 4.70 -23.18
CA GLN A 258 -10.77 3.89 -24.34
C GLN A 258 -9.48 4.41 -24.99
N THR A 259 -9.34 5.73 -25.13
CA THR A 259 -8.12 6.34 -25.67
C THR A 259 -6.88 5.94 -24.86
N GLU A 260 -6.95 6.01 -23.52
CA GLU A 260 -5.86 5.59 -22.63
C GLU A 260 -5.51 4.10 -22.80
N ILE A 261 -6.53 3.23 -22.94
CA ILE A 261 -6.34 1.79 -23.17
C ILE A 261 -5.66 1.53 -24.52
N GLU A 262 -6.06 2.24 -25.58
CA GLU A 262 -5.45 2.11 -26.91
C GLU A 262 -3.98 2.54 -26.91
N GLU A 263 -3.64 3.58 -26.15
CA GLU A 263 -2.28 4.12 -26.09
C GLU A 263 -1.34 3.30 -25.19
N THR A 264 -1.84 2.81 -24.06
CA THR A 264 -0.99 2.26 -22.98
C THR A 264 -1.29 0.82 -22.59
N GLY A 265 -2.38 0.24 -23.10
CA GLY A 265 -2.92 -1.04 -22.64
C GLY A 265 -1.97 -2.22 -22.76
N GLU A 266 -1.16 -2.28 -23.82
CA GLU A 266 -0.17 -3.36 -24.01
C GLU A 266 0.93 -3.31 -22.93
N ASP A 267 1.47 -2.12 -22.65
CA ASP A 267 2.48 -1.94 -21.60
C ASP A 267 1.90 -2.25 -20.20
N VAL A 268 0.64 -1.87 -19.97
CA VAL A 268 -0.09 -2.17 -18.74
C VAL A 268 -0.26 -3.69 -18.57
N LEU A 269 -0.66 -4.40 -19.64
CA LEU A 269 -0.81 -5.85 -19.66
C LEU A 269 0.51 -6.57 -19.39
N ASP A 270 1.61 -6.13 -20.01
CA ASP A 270 2.93 -6.74 -19.83
C ASP A 270 3.49 -6.57 -18.41
N ARG A 271 3.28 -5.39 -17.80
CA ARG A 271 3.59 -5.16 -16.38
C ARG A 271 2.78 -6.07 -15.47
N MET A 272 1.47 -6.21 -15.74
CA MET A 272 0.60 -7.10 -14.98
C MET A 272 1.05 -8.56 -15.11
N LYS A 273 1.31 -9.06 -16.32
CA LYS A 273 1.81 -10.43 -16.56
C LYS A 273 3.10 -10.71 -15.82
N SER A 274 4.04 -9.75 -15.83
CA SER A 274 5.33 -9.87 -15.13
C SER A 274 5.15 -9.97 -13.62
N ARG A 275 4.23 -9.17 -13.06
CA ARG A 275 3.90 -9.15 -11.62
C ARG A 275 3.15 -10.41 -11.20
N ASN A 276 2.06 -10.74 -11.90
CA ASN A 276 1.08 -11.76 -11.50
C ASN A 276 1.45 -13.16 -11.98
N ARG A 277 2.30 -13.32 -12.98
CA ARG A 277 2.81 -14.62 -13.45
C ARG A 277 1.68 -15.59 -13.78
N ASP A 278 1.55 -16.70 -13.05
CA ASP A 278 0.49 -17.68 -13.21
C ASP A 278 -0.90 -17.11 -12.93
N LYS A 279 -1.02 -16.10 -12.06
CA LYS A 279 -2.27 -15.38 -11.79
C LYS A 279 -2.76 -14.53 -13.00
N ALA A 280 -1.93 -14.31 -14.01
CA ALA A 280 -2.31 -13.60 -15.23
C ALA A 280 -3.00 -14.50 -16.28
N MET A 281 -3.12 -15.80 -16.03
CA MET A 281 -3.65 -16.77 -17.00
C MET A 281 -5.03 -16.36 -17.54
N GLY A 282 -5.16 -16.37 -18.87
CA GLY A 282 -6.40 -16.01 -19.57
C GLY A 282 -6.62 -14.51 -19.77
N THR A 283 -5.76 -13.66 -19.21
CA THR A 283 -5.90 -12.20 -19.37
C THR A 283 -5.36 -11.75 -20.73
N GLU A 284 -6.21 -11.09 -21.50
CA GLU A 284 -5.92 -10.54 -22.82
C GLU A 284 -6.42 -9.10 -22.87
N LEU A 285 -5.70 -8.23 -23.56
CA LEU A 285 -6.16 -6.86 -23.78
C LEU A 285 -7.42 -6.91 -24.67
N SER A 286 -8.41 -6.10 -24.31
CA SER A 286 -9.66 -5.91 -25.07
C SER A 286 -10.05 -4.44 -24.99
N LEU A 287 -11.12 -4.07 -25.71
CA LEU A 287 -11.69 -2.72 -25.69
C LEU A 287 -13.12 -2.76 -25.15
N PRO A 288 -13.62 -1.64 -24.58
CA PRO A 288 -15.01 -1.50 -24.15
C PRO A 288 -16.01 -1.76 -25.29
N ASP A 289 -17.20 -2.27 -24.95
CA ASP A 289 -18.28 -2.55 -25.90
C ASP A 289 -19.16 -1.32 -26.17
N GLU A 290 -19.31 -0.45 -25.17
CA GLU A 290 -20.14 0.75 -25.22
C GLU A 290 -19.36 1.93 -24.63
N LEU A 291 -19.38 3.06 -25.33
CA LEU A 291 -18.73 4.31 -24.92
C LEU A 291 -19.75 5.39 -24.59
N PHE A 292 -19.37 6.30 -23.70
CA PHE A 292 -20.08 7.54 -23.45
C PHE A 292 -19.10 8.69 -23.16
N SER A 293 -19.60 9.92 -23.23
CA SER A 293 -18.86 11.13 -22.86
C SER A 293 -19.37 11.67 -21.52
N ASP A 294 -20.44 12.46 -21.50
CA ASP A 294 -20.84 13.16 -20.26
C ASP A 294 -21.59 12.28 -19.25
N ARG A 295 -22.67 11.62 -19.71
CA ARG A 295 -23.61 10.90 -18.84
C ARG A 295 -24.24 9.70 -19.52
N ARG A 296 -24.35 8.59 -18.78
CA ARG A 296 -25.09 7.39 -19.16
C ARG A 296 -25.98 6.93 -18.01
N VAL A 297 -27.22 6.53 -18.29
CA VAL A 297 -28.15 6.05 -17.24
C VAL A 297 -28.52 4.60 -17.49
N ILE A 298 -28.30 3.73 -16.53
CA ILE A 298 -28.78 2.34 -16.52
C ILE A 298 -30.03 2.28 -15.65
N GLU A 299 -31.16 1.93 -16.27
CA GLU A 299 -32.40 1.55 -15.56
C GLU A 299 -32.45 0.02 -15.51
N LEU A 300 -32.34 -0.58 -14.33
CA LEU A 300 -32.27 -2.03 -14.18
C LEU A 300 -32.92 -2.50 -12.89
N GLY A 301 -33.94 -3.37 -12.99
CA GLY A 301 -34.57 -4.00 -11.83
C GLY A 301 -35.12 -3.01 -10.80
N GLY A 302 -35.61 -1.85 -11.25
CA GLY A 302 -36.15 -0.79 -10.39
C GLY A 302 -35.12 0.19 -9.82
N GLU A 303 -33.83 0.02 -10.09
CA GLU A 303 -32.78 0.97 -9.74
C GLU A 303 -32.42 1.87 -10.91
N THR A 304 -32.22 3.16 -10.62
CA THR A 304 -31.61 4.14 -11.53
C THR A 304 -30.14 4.32 -11.15
N ILE A 305 -29.24 3.97 -12.07
CA ILE A 305 -27.78 4.09 -11.88
C ILE A 305 -27.24 5.05 -12.93
N GLU A 306 -26.71 6.19 -12.49
CA GLU A 306 -26.11 7.19 -13.36
C GLU A 306 -24.59 7.02 -13.41
N ILE A 307 -24.03 6.85 -14.60
CA ILE A 307 -22.60 6.92 -14.88
C ILE A 307 -22.28 8.34 -15.32
N LEU A 308 -21.42 9.02 -14.57
CA LEU A 308 -21.15 10.45 -14.75
C LEU A 308 -19.65 10.69 -14.91
N ASN A 309 -19.26 11.38 -15.97
CA ASN A 309 -17.98 12.09 -15.99
C ASN A 309 -18.21 13.49 -15.39
N LEU A 310 -17.53 13.79 -14.30
CA LEU A 310 -17.72 15.06 -13.56
C LEU A 310 -16.69 16.14 -13.96
N GLY A 311 -15.72 15.77 -14.80
CA GLY A 311 -14.56 16.59 -15.14
C GLY A 311 -13.25 15.84 -14.89
N PRO A 312 -12.10 16.47 -15.19
CA PRO A 312 -10.78 15.88 -14.96
C PRO A 312 -10.53 15.56 -13.49
N ALA A 313 -9.90 14.42 -13.22
CA ALA A 313 -9.57 13.99 -11.86
C ALA A 313 -8.23 13.22 -11.82
N HIS A 314 -8.23 11.98 -11.35
CA HIS A 314 -7.05 11.13 -11.19
C HIS A 314 -6.45 10.69 -12.53
N SER A 315 -7.30 10.25 -13.46
CA SER A 315 -6.96 9.72 -14.79
C SER A 315 -7.92 10.23 -15.87
N PRO A 316 -7.52 10.18 -17.16
CA PRO A 316 -8.40 10.51 -18.27
C PRO A 316 -9.66 9.66 -18.29
N GLY A 317 -10.81 10.31 -18.39
CA GLY A 317 -12.10 9.63 -18.44
C GLY A 317 -12.55 9.02 -17.12
N ASP A 318 -12.04 9.50 -15.97
CA ASP A 318 -12.59 9.10 -14.66
C ASP A 318 -14.11 9.32 -14.60
N ILE A 319 -14.82 8.33 -14.06
CA ILE A 319 -16.26 8.38 -13.89
C ILE A 319 -16.66 7.99 -12.48
N VAL A 320 -17.88 8.37 -12.10
CA VAL A 320 -18.57 7.85 -10.91
C VAL A 320 -19.83 7.09 -11.30
N LEU A 321 -20.24 6.13 -10.47
CA LEU A 321 -21.60 5.60 -10.46
C LEU A 321 -22.40 6.25 -9.33
N TRP A 322 -23.43 6.98 -9.68
CA TRP A 322 -24.31 7.70 -8.78
C TRP A 322 -25.71 7.08 -8.73
N MET A 323 -26.20 6.80 -7.53
CA MET A 323 -27.55 6.29 -7.27
C MET A 323 -28.34 7.33 -6.46
N PRO A 324 -29.10 8.24 -7.12
CA PRO A 324 -29.70 9.40 -6.47
C PRO A 324 -30.71 9.05 -5.38
N GLU A 325 -31.57 8.05 -5.61
CA GLU A 325 -32.58 7.60 -4.64
C GLU A 325 -31.93 7.00 -3.38
N ARG A 326 -30.77 6.37 -3.56
CA ARG A 326 -29.97 5.74 -2.49
C ARG A 326 -29.05 6.74 -1.79
N LYS A 327 -28.79 7.90 -2.40
CA LYS A 327 -27.73 8.85 -2.02
C LYS A 327 -26.37 8.18 -1.84
N LEU A 328 -26.05 7.26 -2.74
CA LEU A 328 -24.81 6.48 -2.71
C LEU A 328 -24.03 6.70 -4.00
N VAL A 329 -22.72 6.93 -3.86
CA VAL A 329 -21.80 7.03 -4.98
C VAL A 329 -20.72 5.95 -4.88
N ILE A 330 -20.45 5.26 -5.99
CA ILE A 330 -19.20 4.52 -6.20
C ILE A 330 -18.31 5.48 -6.98
N ALA A 331 -17.35 6.07 -6.28
CA ALA A 331 -16.64 7.25 -6.73
C ALA A 331 -15.47 6.95 -7.68
N GLY A 332 -15.03 5.68 -7.72
CA GLY A 332 -13.75 5.33 -8.32
C GLY A 332 -12.62 6.20 -7.80
N ASP A 333 -11.61 6.43 -8.62
CA ASP A 333 -10.42 7.18 -8.22
C ASP A 333 -10.61 8.70 -8.18
N ILE A 334 -11.84 9.22 -8.29
CA ILE A 334 -12.11 10.62 -7.92
C ILE A 334 -11.92 10.83 -6.41
N ALA A 335 -12.11 9.78 -5.59
CA ALA A 335 -12.04 9.86 -4.13
C ALA A 335 -11.30 8.67 -3.51
N PHE A 336 -10.38 8.95 -2.58
CA PHE A 336 -9.55 7.97 -1.88
C PHE A 336 -9.83 7.95 -0.37
N HIS A 337 -9.71 6.78 0.24
CA HIS A 337 -9.84 6.58 1.68
C HIS A 337 -8.77 5.62 2.20
N GLN A 338 -8.25 5.86 3.41
CA GLN A 338 -7.19 5.08 4.09
C GLN A 338 -5.82 5.05 3.40
N ARG A 339 -5.76 5.37 2.11
CA ARG A 339 -4.57 5.36 1.26
C ARG A 339 -4.30 6.74 0.67
N LEU A 340 -3.03 7.10 0.53
CA LEU A 340 -2.61 8.29 -0.20
C LEU A 340 -2.87 8.14 -1.71
N LEU A 341 -3.49 9.15 -2.32
CA LEU A 341 -3.77 9.17 -3.75
C LEU A 341 -2.48 9.28 -4.60
N PRO A 342 -2.36 8.58 -5.73
CA PRO A 342 -1.25 8.78 -6.67
C PRO A 342 -1.50 10.03 -7.54
N VAL A 343 -0.44 10.78 -7.82
CA VAL A 343 -0.42 11.81 -8.87
C VAL A 343 0.49 11.32 -10.00
N PHE A 344 -0.04 11.28 -11.21
CA PHE A 344 0.69 10.91 -12.42
C PHE A 344 1.03 12.15 -13.26
N GLU A 345 1.85 11.95 -14.30
CA GLU A 345 2.25 13.03 -15.21
C GLU A 345 1.05 13.66 -15.94
N HIS A 346 0.02 12.86 -16.22
CA HIS A 346 -1.22 13.32 -16.85
C HIS A 346 -2.26 13.88 -15.87
N THR A 347 -2.04 13.76 -14.56
CA THR A 347 -3.03 14.17 -13.54
C THR A 347 -3.05 15.68 -13.41
N ASP A 348 -4.15 16.32 -13.81
CA ASP A 348 -4.37 17.75 -13.58
C ASP A 348 -4.94 17.98 -12.17
N THR A 349 -4.05 18.25 -11.22
CA THR A 349 -4.43 18.49 -9.82
C THR A 349 -5.22 19.78 -9.60
N ALA A 350 -5.12 20.77 -10.49
CA ALA A 350 -5.92 21.99 -10.40
C ALA A 350 -7.37 21.70 -10.82
N ALA A 351 -7.53 21.06 -11.98
CA ALA A 351 -8.84 20.67 -12.49
C ALA A 351 -9.53 19.63 -11.57
N TRP A 352 -8.77 18.72 -10.95
CA TRP A 352 -9.35 17.78 -9.98
C TRP A 352 -9.95 18.49 -8.76
N ILE A 353 -9.30 19.57 -8.27
CA ILE A 353 -9.86 20.40 -7.20
C ILE A 353 -11.15 21.09 -7.65
N GLU A 354 -11.23 21.56 -8.89
CA GLU A 354 -12.44 22.18 -9.46
C GLU A 354 -13.58 21.16 -9.63
N THR A 355 -13.27 19.96 -10.15
CA THR A 355 -14.21 18.84 -10.29
C THR A 355 -14.85 18.44 -8.95
N TRP A 356 -14.16 18.67 -7.83
CA TRP A 356 -14.69 18.35 -6.51
C TRP A 356 -16.01 19.07 -6.18
N GLU A 357 -16.24 20.28 -6.71
CA GLU A 357 -17.51 20.99 -6.50
C GLU A 357 -18.70 20.17 -7.05
N ALA A 358 -18.56 19.63 -8.26
CA ALA A 358 -19.58 18.78 -8.88
C ALA A 358 -19.75 17.45 -8.14
N PHE A 359 -18.65 16.85 -7.68
CA PHE A 359 -18.67 15.61 -6.89
C PHE A 359 -19.38 15.79 -5.54
N ALA A 360 -19.05 16.85 -4.80
CA ALA A 360 -19.69 17.18 -3.54
C ALA A 360 -21.19 17.51 -3.71
N ALA A 361 -21.56 18.15 -4.83
CA ALA A 361 -22.94 18.52 -5.15
C ALA A 361 -23.88 17.31 -5.34
N LEU A 362 -23.35 16.10 -5.56
CA LEU A 362 -24.16 14.86 -5.56
C LEU A 362 -24.87 14.67 -4.20
N GLY A 363 -24.29 15.16 -3.10
CA GLY A 363 -24.90 15.05 -1.77
C GLY A 363 -24.97 13.61 -1.26
N ALA A 364 -23.99 12.79 -1.62
CA ALA A 364 -23.89 11.39 -1.22
C ALA A 364 -23.77 11.24 0.32
N GLN A 365 -24.53 10.30 0.89
CA GLN A 365 -24.42 9.88 2.28
C GLN A 365 -23.46 8.72 2.47
N THR A 366 -23.30 7.90 1.43
CA THR A 366 -22.36 6.78 1.39
C THR A 366 -21.48 6.92 0.16
N VAL A 367 -20.17 6.78 0.36
CA VAL A 367 -19.14 6.83 -0.67
C VAL A 367 -18.40 5.51 -0.66
N ILE A 368 -18.38 4.79 -1.78
CA ILE A 368 -17.44 3.70 -2.02
C ILE A 368 -16.29 4.28 -2.85
N PRO A 369 -15.11 4.52 -2.26
CA PRO A 369 -13.96 5.10 -2.97
C PRO A 369 -13.37 4.10 -3.97
N GLY A 370 -12.47 4.56 -4.85
CA GLY A 370 -11.69 3.67 -5.73
C GLY A 370 -10.76 2.76 -4.93
N HIS A 371 -10.24 3.26 -3.81
CA HIS A 371 -9.40 2.52 -2.86
C HIS A 371 -9.82 2.75 -1.41
N GLY A 372 -9.86 1.67 -0.62
CA GLY A 372 -10.13 1.69 0.82
C GLY A 372 -11.58 1.33 1.18
N ASP A 373 -11.88 1.25 2.47
CA ASP A 373 -13.21 0.85 2.95
C ASP A 373 -14.29 1.91 2.57
N PRO A 374 -15.57 1.50 2.38
CA PRO A 374 -16.68 2.45 2.24
C PRO A 374 -16.76 3.45 3.38
N THR A 375 -17.13 4.69 3.06
CA THR A 375 -17.03 5.83 3.97
C THR A 375 -18.09 6.91 3.67
N VAL A 376 -17.86 8.12 4.17
CA VAL A 376 -18.72 9.30 4.00
C VAL A 376 -17.96 10.42 3.27
N MET A 377 -18.69 11.36 2.66
CA MET A 377 -18.11 12.48 1.91
C MET A 377 -17.05 13.27 2.69
N ALA A 378 -17.29 13.51 3.99
CA ALA A 378 -16.37 14.27 4.83
C ALA A 378 -14.97 13.63 4.95
N GLU A 379 -14.88 12.29 4.97
CA GLU A 379 -13.59 11.60 5.08
C GLU A 379 -12.81 11.71 3.77
N VAL A 380 -13.45 11.48 2.62
CA VAL A 380 -12.79 11.60 1.32
C VAL A 380 -12.46 13.05 0.98
N GLU A 381 -13.27 14.02 1.40
CA GLU A 381 -12.96 15.46 1.27
C GLU A 381 -11.70 15.82 2.05
N LYS A 382 -11.60 15.35 3.28
CA LYS A 382 -10.42 15.60 4.12
C LYS A 382 -9.14 15.04 3.51
N TYR A 383 -9.17 13.82 2.98
CA TYR A 383 -7.96 13.11 2.58
C TYR A 383 -7.67 13.10 1.07
N THR A 384 -8.64 13.44 0.23
CA THR A 384 -8.44 13.61 -1.22
C THR A 384 -8.30 15.10 -1.55
N LEU A 385 -9.39 15.88 -1.40
CA LEU A 385 -9.36 17.32 -1.67
C LEU A 385 -8.36 18.05 -0.78
N GLY A 386 -8.39 17.77 0.53
CA GLY A 386 -7.48 18.38 1.50
C GLY A 386 -6.01 18.13 1.17
N TYR A 387 -5.67 16.92 0.70
CA TYR A 387 -4.29 16.61 0.28
C TYR A 387 -3.88 17.40 -0.96
N LEU A 388 -4.73 17.43 -2.00
CA LEU A 388 -4.45 18.17 -3.23
C LEU A 388 -4.27 19.68 -2.96
N GLN A 389 -5.16 20.26 -2.15
CA GLN A 389 -5.08 21.67 -1.75
C GLN A 389 -3.82 21.96 -0.92
N HIS A 390 -3.52 21.12 0.07
CA HIS A 390 -2.31 21.25 0.88
C HIS A 390 -1.06 21.21 0.02
N MET A 391 -0.94 20.19 -0.85
CA MET A 391 0.23 20.01 -1.70
C MET A 391 0.42 21.18 -2.67
N ARG A 392 -0.63 21.62 -3.36
CA ARG A 392 -0.54 22.79 -4.25
C ARG A 392 -0.21 24.07 -3.48
N GLN A 393 -0.72 24.25 -2.27
CA GLN A 393 -0.39 25.41 -1.43
C GLN A 393 1.10 25.42 -1.02
N VAL A 394 1.63 24.31 -0.50
CA VAL A 394 3.03 24.25 -0.04
C VAL A 394 4.00 24.33 -1.22
N ILE A 395 3.68 23.72 -2.36
CA ILE A 395 4.49 23.80 -3.58
C ILE A 395 4.41 25.21 -4.20
N GLY A 396 3.23 25.84 -4.24
CA GLY A 396 3.09 27.22 -4.70
C GLY A 396 3.92 28.19 -3.87
N THR A 397 3.90 28.06 -2.54
CA THR A 397 4.75 28.86 -1.64
C THR A 397 6.23 28.62 -1.93
N LEU A 398 6.63 27.37 -2.14
CA LEU A 398 8.02 27.02 -2.48
C LEU A 398 8.47 27.68 -3.80
N LEU A 399 7.62 27.66 -4.83
CA LEU A 399 7.90 28.27 -6.13
C LEU A 399 8.01 29.81 -6.03
N ASP A 400 7.10 30.45 -5.28
CA ASP A 400 7.14 31.90 -5.02
C ASP A 400 8.45 32.33 -4.32
N GLU A 401 9.01 31.46 -3.49
CA GLU A 401 10.29 31.67 -2.79
C GLU A 401 11.51 31.30 -3.64
N GLY A 402 11.31 30.83 -4.88
CA GLY A 402 12.38 30.40 -5.78
C GLY A 402 13.03 29.07 -5.40
N GLY A 403 12.30 28.23 -4.66
CA GLY A 403 12.72 26.89 -4.27
C GLY A 403 12.84 25.96 -5.47
N THR A 404 13.56 24.85 -5.27
CA THR A 404 13.87 23.88 -6.34
C THR A 404 13.08 22.59 -6.18
N LEU A 405 13.12 21.73 -7.20
CA LEU A 405 12.60 20.37 -7.10
C LEU A 405 13.21 19.57 -5.94
N ILE A 406 14.48 19.83 -5.56
CA ILE A 406 15.10 19.16 -4.40
C ILE A 406 14.42 19.58 -3.09
N ASP A 407 13.93 20.82 -3.03
CA ASP A 407 13.21 21.35 -1.88
C ASP A 407 11.76 20.84 -1.86
N ALA A 408 11.17 20.58 -3.03
CA ALA A 408 9.84 19.96 -3.15
C ALA A 408 9.78 18.60 -2.46
N TYR A 409 10.84 17.78 -2.54
CA TYR A 409 10.90 16.50 -1.81
C TYR A 409 10.91 16.63 -0.28
N LYS A 410 11.15 17.84 0.25
CA LYS A 410 11.28 18.11 1.69
C LYS A 410 10.08 18.85 2.27
N VAL A 411 9.06 19.16 1.47
CA VAL A 411 7.87 19.84 1.97
C VAL A 411 7.16 18.98 3.01
N ASP A 412 6.58 19.63 4.01
CA ASP A 412 5.91 18.94 5.10
C ASP A 412 4.63 18.25 4.61
N GLN A 413 4.61 16.92 4.73
CA GLN A 413 3.46 16.06 4.44
C GLN A 413 3.08 15.22 5.66
N SER A 414 3.58 15.56 6.86
CA SER A 414 3.42 14.79 8.10
C SER A 414 1.96 14.49 8.44
N ALA A 415 1.05 15.42 8.12
CA ALA A 415 -0.39 15.24 8.29
C ALA A 415 -0.97 14.02 7.56
N TYR A 416 -0.28 13.50 6.53
CA TYR A 416 -0.72 12.39 5.69
C TYR A 416 0.12 11.11 5.90
N ARG A 417 1.12 11.12 6.78
CA ARG A 417 2.06 10.01 7.00
C ARG A 417 1.39 8.70 7.44
N HIS A 418 0.23 8.81 8.08
CA HIS A 418 -0.56 7.68 8.56
C HIS A 418 -1.35 6.98 7.45
N LEU A 419 -1.46 7.56 6.26
CA LEU A 419 -2.15 6.95 5.13
C LEU A 419 -1.30 5.85 4.49
N ASP A 420 -1.95 4.79 4.04
CA ASP A 420 -1.28 3.72 3.33
C ASP A 420 -0.65 4.24 2.04
N THR A 421 0.45 3.62 1.62
CA THR A 421 1.28 4.03 0.48
C THR A 421 1.95 5.41 0.56
N PHE A 422 1.91 6.06 1.72
CA PHE A 422 2.59 7.36 1.91
C PHE A 422 4.08 7.27 1.57
N THR A 423 4.78 6.25 2.07
CA THR A 423 6.22 6.08 1.83
C THR A 423 6.56 5.93 0.35
N GLU A 424 5.68 5.31 -0.43
CA GLU A 424 5.84 5.09 -1.86
C GLU A 424 5.48 6.33 -2.70
N LEU A 425 4.49 7.10 -2.27
CA LEU A 425 3.86 8.14 -3.11
C LEU A 425 4.20 9.57 -2.70
N ALA A 426 4.45 9.88 -1.43
CA ALA A 426 4.57 11.27 -0.97
C ALA A 426 5.66 12.06 -1.71
N ALA A 427 6.84 11.47 -1.90
CA ALA A 427 7.93 12.10 -2.65
C ALA A 427 7.63 12.20 -4.16
N ARG A 428 6.95 11.20 -4.71
CA ARG A 428 6.57 11.17 -6.13
C ARG A 428 5.51 12.24 -6.43
N ASN A 429 4.49 12.33 -5.60
CA ASN A 429 3.44 13.34 -5.73
C ASN A 429 4.02 14.76 -5.66
N ALA A 430 4.94 15.02 -4.73
CA ALA A 430 5.62 16.31 -4.63
C ALA A 430 6.40 16.66 -5.93
N ASP A 431 7.09 15.70 -6.53
CA ASP A 431 7.77 15.89 -7.83
C ASP A 431 6.79 16.20 -8.97
N GLN A 432 5.71 15.43 -9.09
CA GLN A 432 4.74 15.61 -10.17
C GLN A 432 4.01 16.95 -10.05
N ILE A 433 3.57 17.32 -8.84
CA ILE A 433 2.89 18.59 -8.58
C ILE A 433 3.83 19.77 -8.81
N TYR A 434 5.08 19.70 -8.33
CA TYR A 434 6.07 20.76 -8.59
C TYR A 434 6.29 20.97 -10.09
N ARG A 435 6.48 19.88 -10.85
CA ARG A 435 6.71 19.96 -12.31
C ARG A 435 5.51 20.53 -13.05
N ALA A 436 4.30 20.18 -12.65
CA ALA A 436 3.09 20.75 -13.24
C ALA A 436 3.01 22.27 -12.95
N MET A 437 3.16 22.66 -11.69
CA MET A 437 3.02 24.04 -11.25
C MET A 437 4.16 24.97 -11.70
N GLU A 438 5.35 24.45 -12.04
CA GLU A 438 6.46 25.27 -12.56
C GLU A 438 6.11 25.99 -13.88
N PHE A 439 5.09 25.52 -14.61
CA PHE A 439 4.64 26.07 -15.89
C PHE A 439 3.22 26.68 -15.85
N GLU A 440 2.58 26.71 -14.68
CA GLU A 440 1.34 27.45 -14.43
C GLU A 440 1.62 28.94 -14.18
#